data_AF-A0A0C3D1U2-F1
#
_entry.id   AF-A0A0C3D1U2-F1
#
_cell.length_a   1.000
_cell.length_b   1.000
_cell.length_c   1.000
_cell.angle_alpha   90.00
_cell.angle_beta   90.00
_cell.angle_gamma   90.00
#
_symmetry.space_group_name_H-M   'P 1'
#
loop_
_entity.id
_entity.type
_entity.pdbx_description
1 polymer ?
#
loop_
_entity_poly.entity_id
_entity_poly.type
_entity_poly.pdbx_seq_one_letter_code
_entity_poly.pdbx_strand_id
1 'polypeptide(L)'
;CACARHGCFVPHAMVDFQKGEQQVNMDYALVHAYSRNLVRRIWSNDFISLPDGLQILPGIRIWHVHGHKSECFPQYALNFIPGAGRVDGEIMETLWSSLNIISPSARGMATPHRQELLGFQMSDSNFLKMVQMHEWTNVLIRLTCCADIEVTEAFDKLNNQVPESLRMLWSEQQTKALNDWLMDPRAMDIYDVQLEKAPTMKSLEMNLINWPQDQLRGSATWLAKALKVEEAQIMLAIDAHQANTSGMENQQLSIARQWDQLQSQLDGLVVSAARFLGKDWEDEMLTEIASNITQDYEIENPFGNVESILPPLPSYIGVEWLQELGLEILVDQELSLRQGQANDCLHEIRLALADKSIIFQQDVRHA
;
A
#
# COMPACT_ATOMS: atom_id res chain seq x y z
N CYS A 1 14.79 22.81 -19.55
CA CYS A 1 15.43 21.65 -18.88
C CYS A 1 16.54 22.13 -17.95
N ALA A 2 16.81 21.40 -16.88
CA ALA A 2 17.94 21.65 -15.98
C ALA A 2 18.63 20.33 -15.62
N CYS A 3 19.89 20.39 -15.21
CA CYS A 3 20.59 19.22 -14.70
C CYS A 3 20.07 18.83 -13.32
N ALA A 4 19.70 17.56 -13.12
CA ALA A 4 19.24 17.06 -11.83
C ALA A 4 20.28 17.15 -10.70
N ARG A 5 21.60 17.11 -11.02
CA ARG A 5 22.67 17.09 -10.01
C ARG A 5 23.01 18.47 -9.43
N HIS A 6 23.15 19.47 -10.30
CA HIS A 6 23.58 20.81 -9.91
C HIS A 6 22.50 21.87 -10.15
N GLY A 7 21.40 21.51 -10.81
CA GLY A 7 20.27 22.40 -11.10
C GLY A 7 20.62 23.56 -12.03
N CYS A 8 21.70 23.47 -12.83
CA CYS A 8 21.92 24.51 -13.83
C CYS A 8 20.93 24.31 -14.98
N PHE A 9 20.34 25.41 -15.45
CA PHE A 9 19.53 25.42 -16.65
C PHE A 9 20.39 25.02 -17.86
N VAL A 10 19.85 24.17 -18.71
CA VAL A 10 20.53 23.75 -19.94
C VAL A 10 20.32 24.86 -20.99
N PRO A 11 21.39 25.45 -21.54
CA PRO A 11 21.28 26.47 -22.58
C PRO A 11 20.42 25.99 -23.76
N HIS A 12 19.58 26.87 -24.30
CA HIS A 12 18.70 26.60 -25.44
C HIS A 12 17.66 25.48 -25.25
N ALA A 13 17.50 24.95 -24.04
CA ALA A 13 16.52 23.90 -23.73
C ALA A 13 15.31 24.44 -22.94
N MET A 14 15.02 25.74 -23.07
CA MET A 14 13.93 26.42 -22.38
C MET A 14 12.81 26.75 -23.37
N VAL A 15 11.58 26.43 -22.99
CA VAL A 15 10.38 26.63 -23.80
C VAL A 15 9.29 27.23 -22.95
N ASP A 16 8.47 28.09 -23.57
CA ASP A 16 7.31 28.66 -22.93
C ASP A 16 6.16 27.65 -22.93
N PHE A 17 5.55 27.43 -21.76
CA PHE A 17 4.36 26.60 -21.68
C PHE A 17 3.13 27.35 -22.20
N GLN A 18 2.27 26.63 -22.93
CA GLN A 18 0.89 27.07 -23.12
C GLN A 18 0.13 26.94 -21.78
N LYS A 19 -0.89 27.77 -21.61
CA LYS A 19 -1.58 27.96 -20.32
C LYS A 19 -2.22 26.65 -19.82
N GLY A 20 -1.97 26.30 -18.55
CA GLY A 20 -2.40 25.05 -17.92
C GLY A 20 -1.41 23.93 -18.21
N GLU A 21 -0.95 23.21 -17.20
CA GLU A 21 0.12 22.19 -17.22
C GLU A 21 -0.11 21.03 -18.22
N GLN A 22 -0.11 21.32 -19.53
CA GLN A 22 -0.09 20.31 -20.59
C GLN A 22 1.31 19.69 -20.73
N GLN A 23 1.95 19.37 -19.60
CA GLN A 23 3.17 18.57 -19.53
C GLN A 23 3.01 17.27 -20.31
N VAL A 24 1.79 16.69 -20.28
CA VAL A 24 1.43 15.48 -21.04
C VAL A 24 1.88 15.54 -22.50
N ASN A 25 1.72 16.66 -23.21
CA ASN A 25 2.06 16.71 -24.63
C ASN A 25 3.57 16.82 -24.88
N MET A 26 4.30 17.51 -24.00
CA MET A 26 5.75 17.66 -24.08
C MET A 26 6.47 16.42 -23.58
N ASP A 27 6.05 15.83 -22.47
CA ASP A 27 6.60 14.57 -21.97
C ASP A 27 6.26 13.42 -22.91
N TYR A 28 5.04 13.38 -23.47
CA TYR A 28 4.71 12.43 -24.53
C TYR A 28 5.56 12.68 -25.78
N ALA A 29 5.76 13.91 -26.24
CA ALA A 29 6.62 14.16 -27.41
C ALA A 29 8.11 13.85 -27.12
N LEU A 30 8.64 14.21 -25.95
CA LEU A 30 10.05 14.01 -25.59
C LEU A 30 10.35 12.56 -25.25
N VAL A 31 9.48 11.86 -24.52
CA VAL A 31 9.66 10.45 -24.16
C VAL A 31 9.28 9.55 -25.35
N HIS A 32 8.16 9.80 -26.02
CA HIS A 32 7.71 8.95 -27.11
C HIS A 32 8.47 9.20 -28.43
N ALA A 33 8.84 10.46 -28.74
CA ALA A 33 9.59 10.77 -29.97
C ALA A 33 11.11 10.81 -29.76
N TYR A 34 11.62 11.26 -28.61
CA TYR A 34 13.04 11.23 -28.30
C TYR A 34 13.43 9.97 -27.52
N SER A 35 13.06 9.72 -26.26
CA SER A 35 13.70 8.63 -25.49
C SER A 35 13.60 7.22 -26.13
N ARG A 36 12.46 6.84 -26.74
CA ARG A 36 12.34 5.56 -27.48
C ARG A 36 13.18 5.45 -28.76
N ASN A 37 13.47 6.58 -29.41
CA ASN A 37 14.22 6.63 -30.66
C ASN A 37 15.51 7.44 -30.54
N LEU A 38 15.95 7.82 -29.33
CA LEU A 38 17.00 8.82 -29.13
C LEU A 38 18.31 8.29 -29.67
N VAL A 39 18.65 7.08 -29.25
CA VAL A 39 19.85 6.38 -29.67
C VAL A 39 19.82 6.14 -31.18
N ARG A 40 18.68 5.67 -31.71
CA ARG A 40 18.47 5.48 -33.16
C ARG A 40 18.62 6.79 -33.95
N ARG A 41 18.09 7.90 -33.45
CA ARG A 41 18.11 9.22 -34.11
C ARG A 41 19.49 9.85 -34.06
N ILE A 42 20.19 9.72 -32.94
CA ILE A 42 21.58 10.20 -32.82
C ILE A 42 22.48 9.38 -33.74
N TRP A 43 22.33 8.04 -33.79
CA TRP A 43 23.08 7.22 -34.74
C TRP A 43 22.75 7.48 -36.21
N SER A 44 21.54 7.96 -36.52
CA SER A 44 21.16 8.37 -37.88
C SER A 44 21.52 9.83 -38.23
N ASN A 45 22.18 10.56 -37.33
CA ASN A 45 22.53 11.96 -37.50
C ASN A 45 24.01 12.10 -37.90
N ASP A 46 24.28 12.92 -38.93
CA ASP A 46 25.64 13.13 -39.45
C ASP A 46 26.50 14.09 -38.60
N PHE A 47 25.89 14.82 -37.66
CA PHE A 47 26.53 15.90 -36.90
C PHE A 47 26.82 15.55 -35.44
N ILE A 48 26.18 14.51 -34.89
CA ILE A 48 26.29 14.13 -33.46
C ILE A 48 26.52 12.63 -33.36
N SER A 49 27.60 12.23 -32.71
CA SER A 49 27.90 10.83 -32.36
C SER A 49 27.87 10.65 -30.85
N LEU A 50 27.34 9.51 -30.38
CA LEU A 50 27.53 9.09 -28.99
C LEU A 50 28.90 8.42 -28.83
N PRO A 51 29.62 8.65 -27.71
CA PRO A 51 30.81 7.88 -27.39
C PRO A 51 30.52 6.38 -27.35
N ASP A 52 31.47 5.59 -27.82
CA ASP A 52 31.38 4.13 -27.73
C ASP A 52 31.25 3.68 -26.27
N GLY A 53 30.29 2.82 -26.00
CA GLY A 53 30.00 2.31 -24.66
C GLY A 53 29.15 3.22 -23.76
N LEU A 54 28.70 4.39 -24.24
CA LEU A 54 27.76 5.21 -23.46
C LEU A 54 26.40 4.50 -23.34
N GLN A 55 26.02 4.15 -22.10
CA GLN A 55 24.72 3.60 -21.78
C GLN A 55 23.75 4.72 -21.38
N ILE A 56 22.58 4.75 -22.01
CA ILE A 56 21.52 5.70 -21.68
C ILE A 56 20.37 4.93 -21.05
N LEU A 57 20.20 5.10 -19.73
CA LEU A 57 19.07 4.55 -18.99
C LEU A 57 17.97 5.60 -18.85
N PRO A 58 16.73 5.30 -19.23
CA PRO A 58 15.60 6.17 -18.93
C PRO A 58 15.30 6.13 -17.43
N GLY A 59 15.04 7.30 -16.83
CA GLY A 59 14.67 7.42 -15.43
C GLY A 59 13.44 8.31 -15.27
N ILE A 60 12.58 7.95 -14.33
CA ILE A 60 11.39 8.72 -13.93
C ILE A 60 11.64 9.29 -12.54
N ARG A 61 11.31 10.58 -12.37
CA ARG A 61 11.45 11.31 -11.10
C ARG A 61 10.68 10.61 -9.97
N ILE A 62 11.21 10.63 -8.75
CA ILE A 62 10.69 9.78 -7.66
C ILE A 62 9.23 10.09 -7.31
N TRP A 63 8.82 11.36 -7.32
CA TRP A 63 7.44 11.73 -7.06
C TRP A 63 6.50 11.41 -8.22
N HIS A 64 7.02 11.42 -9.45
CA HIS A 64 6.22 11.18 -10.64
C HIS A 64 6.05 9.68 -10.94
N VAL A 65 7.03 8.85 -10.57
CA VAL A 65 6.98 7.41 -10.85
C VAL A 65 5.83 6.73 -10.10
N HIS A 66 5.42 7.25 -8.95
CA HIS A 66 4.25 6.76 -8.23
C HIS A 66 2.91 7.07 -8.93
N GLY A 67 2.88 8.07 -9.82
CA GLY A 67 1.74 8.36 -10.69
C GLY A 67 1.69 7.50 -11.97
N HIS A 68 2.72 6.69 -12.21
CA HIS A 68 2.75 5.72 -13.30
C HIS A 68 2.15 4.38 -12.87
N LYS A 69 2.11 3.41 -13.80
CA LYS A 69 1.79 2.02 -13.47
C LYS A 69 2.81 1.45 -12.47
N SER A 70 2.39 0.50 -11.64
CA SER A 70 3.22 -0.09 -10.59
C SER A 70 4.56 -0.61 -11.12
N GLU A 71 4.56 -1.24 -12.31
CA GLU A 71 5.78 -1.78 -12.91
C GLU A 71 6.84 -0.71 -13.20
N CYS A 72 6.45 0.56 -13.36
CA CYS A 72 7.40 1.63 -13.64
C CYS A 72 8.30 1.97 -12.44
N PHE A 73 7.86 1.68 -11.22
CA PHE A 73 8.62 1.95 -10.01
C PHE A 73 9.94 1.17 -9.96
N PRO A 74 9.95 -0.17 -9.97
CA PRO A 74 11.20 -0.93 -10.00
C PRO A 74 12.01 -0.66 -11.28
N GLN A 75 11.34 -0.45 -12.41
CA GLN A 75 12.00 -0.38 -13.73
C GLN A 75 12.65 0.95 -14.07
N TYR A 76 12.19 2.07 -13.49
CA TYR A 76 12.64 3.40 -13.90
C TYR A 76 12.84 4.40 -12.75
N ALA A 77 12.59 4.05 -11.49
CA ALA A 77 12.85 4.97 -10.39
C ALA A 77 14.34 5.30 -10.28
N LEU A 78 14.67 6.59 -10.14
CA LEU A 78 16.06 7.07 -10.06
C LEU A 78 16.86 6.41 -8.93
N ASN A 79 16.19 6.01 -7.83
CA ASN A 79 16.82 5.35 -6.69
C ASN A 79 17.49 4.01 -7.05
N PHE A 80 17.04 3.35 -8.12
CA PHE A 80 17.61 2.08 -8.56
C PHE A 80 18.73 2.25 -9.61
N ILE A 81 18.90 3.44 -10.20
CA ILE A 81 19.91 3.70 -11.23
C ILE A 81 21.29 3.90 -10.57
N PRO A 82 22.27 3.00 -10.80
CA PRO A 82 23.61 3.17 -10.23
C PRO A 82 24.25 4.48 -10.64
N GLY A 83 24.80 5.19 -9.65
CA GLY A 83 25.47 6.47 -9.88
C GLY A 83 24.54 7.66 -10.08
N ALA A 84 23.21 7.49 -10.20
CA ALA A 84 22.27 8.62 -10.23
C ALA A 84 22.27 9.40 -8.90
N GLY A 85 22.49 8.69 -7.78
CA GLY A 85 22.39 9.22 -6.44
C GLY A 85 20.93 9.37 -5.99
N ARG A 86 20.72 9.81 -4.74
CA ARG A 86 19.38 10.11 -4.22
C ARG A 86 18.98 11.52 -4.64
N VAL A 87 18.23 11.60 -5.74
CA VAL A 87 17.75 12.87 -6.30
C VAL A 87 16.23 12.87 -6.27
N ASP A 88 15.61 13.91 -5.74
CA ASP A 88 14.15 14.10 -5.78
C ASP A 88 13.63 14.21 -7.23
N GLY A 89 14.47 14.72 -8.13
CA GLY A 89 14.08 15.10 -9.48
C GLY A 89 13.23 16.39 -9.52
N GLU A 90 13.04 17.09 -8.41
CA GLU A 90 12.20 18.31 -8.30
C GLU A 90 12.98 19.61 -8.47
N ILE A 91 14.18 19.49 -9.05
CA ILE A 91 15.05 20.64 -9.26
C ILE A 91 14.37 21.70 -10.15
N MET A 92 13.48 21.29 -11.05
CA MET A 92 12.76 22.22 -11.93
C MET A 92 11.78 23.09 -11.15
N GLU A 93 11.04 22.49 -10.22
CA GLU A 93 10.06 23.13 -9.36
C GLU A 93 10.74 24.10 -8.39
N THR A 94 11.89 23.69 -7.82
CA THR A 94 12.74 24.57 -7.00
C THR A 94 13.24 25.78 -7.80
N LEU A 95 13.67 25.57 -9.04
CA LEU A 95 14.12 26.63 -9.94
C LEU A 95 12.97 27.53 -10.43
N TRP A 96 11.75 27.00 -10.56
CA TRP A 96 10.59 27.82 -10.90
C TRP A 96 10.21 28.76 -9.76
N SER A 97 10.39 28.34 -8.51
CA SER A 97 10.12 29.20 -7.34
C SER A 97 10.91 30.51 -7.40
N SER A 98 12.20 30.45 -7.78
CA SER A 98 13.01 31.67 -7.94
C SER A 98 12.57 32.51 -9.15
N LEU A 99 12.21 31.87 -10.26
CA LEU A 99 11.69 32.57 -11.45
C LEU A 99 10.29 33.16 -11.25
N ASN A 100 9.50 32.64 -10.32
CA ASN A 100 8.16 33.18 -10.01
C ASN A 100 8.25 34.62 -9.49
N ILE A 101 9.36 35.01 -8.86
CA ILE A 101 9.59 36.36 -8.35
C ILE A 101 9.56 37.40 -9.49
N ILE A 102 10.12 37.04 -10.65
CA ILE A 102 10.20 37.92 -11.83
C ILE A 102 9.02 37.77 -12.78
N SER A 103 8.16 36.77 -12.56
CA SER A 103 6.99 36.47 -13.39
C SER A 103 6.02 37.65 -13.56
N PRO A 104 5.68 38.44 -12.51
CA PRO A 104 4.84 39.62 -12.67
C PRO A 104 5.41 40.66 -13.64
N SER A 105 6.72 40.91 -13.58
CA SER A 105 7.42 41.84 -14.48
C SER A 105 7.46 41.31 -15.91
N ALA A 106 7.69 40.00 -16.07
CA ALA A 106 7.72 39.32 -17.37
C ALA A 106 6.35 39.31 -18.07
N ARG A 107 5.23 39.38 -17.32
CA ARG A 107 3.86 39.21 -17.84
C ARG A 107 3.45 40.28 -18.86
N GLY A 108 3.89 41.53 -18.66
CA GLY A 108 3.54 42.65 -19.53
C GLY A 108 4.50 42.84 -20.72
N MET A 109 5.56 42.05 -20.81
CA MET A 109 6.61 42.21 -21.81
C MET A 109 6.23 41.57 -23.14
N ALA A 110 6.67 42.18 -24.25
CA ALA A 110 6.63 41.53 -25.55
C ALA A 110 7.49 40.26 -25.54
N THR A 111 7.12 39.26 -26.35
CA THR A 111 7.79 37.95 -26.42
C THR A 111 9.32 38.00 -26.44
N PRO A 112 9.99 38.78 -27.33
CA PRO A 112 11.45 38.81 -27.36
C PRO A 112 12.06 39.35 -26.06
N HIS A 113 11.53 40.44 -25.51
CA HIS A 113 12.02 41.01 -24.25
C HIS A 113 11.81 40.07 -23.06
N ARG A 114 10.69 39.34 -23.05
CA ARG A 114 10.41 38.34 -22.02
C ARG A 114 11.42 37.18 -22.09
N GLN A 115 11.75 36.71 -23.29
CA GLN A 115 12.74 35.65 -23.49
C GLN A 115 14.13 36.10 -23.05
N GLU A 116 14.54 37.33 -23.40
CA GLU A 116 15.82 37.91 -22.96
C GLU A 116 15.88 38.03 -21.44
N LEU A 117 14.83 38.53 -20.78
CA LEU A 117 14.78 38.65 -19.33
C LEU A 117 14.91 37.29 -18.64
N LEU A 118 14.13 36.30 -19.07
CA LEU A 118 14.17 34.95 -18.50
C LEU A 118 15.53 34.30 -18.74
N GLY A 119 16.08 34.42 -19.95
CA GLY A 119 17.40 33.90 -20.30
C GLY A 119 18.51 34.53 -19.45
N PHE A 120 18.46 35.86 -19.23
CA PHE A 120 19.38 36.57 -18.36
C PHE A 120 19.33 36.03 -16.92
N GLN A 121 18.14 35.88 -16.36
CA GLN A 121 17.94 35.41 -14.98
C GLN A 121 18.38 33.95 -14.79
N MET A 122 18.10 33.09 -15.76
CA MET A 122 18.59 31.71 -15.77
C MET A 122 20.11 31.65 -15.91
N SER A 123 20.70 32.51 -16.75
CA SER A 123 22.15 32.61 -16.93
C SER A 123 22.84 33.13 -15.67
N ASP A 124 22.27 34.12 -15.00
CA ASP A 124 22.75 34.63 -13.71
C ASP A 124 22.69 33.55 -12.63
N SER A 125 21.58 32.81 -12.56
CA SER A 125 21.46 31.65 -11.67
C SER A 125 22.55 30.61 -11.91
N ASN A 126 22.83 30.27 -13.18
CA ASN A 126 23.91 29.37 -13.55
C ASN A 126 25.29 29.93 -13.15
N PHE A 127 25.53 31.22 -13.38
CA PHE A 127 26.78 31.89 -13.02
C PHE A 127 27.03 31.86 -11.52
N LEU A 128 26.03 32.25 -10.71
CA LEU A 128 26.13 32.21 -9.25
C LEU A 128 26.41 30.80 -8.75
N LYS A 129 25.74 29.79 -9.31
CA LYS A 129 26.02 28.38 -9.01
C LYS A 129 27.45 28.00 -9.32
N MET A 130 27.98 28.38 -10.49
CA MET A 130 29.36 28.07 -10.85
C MET A 130 30.37 28.71 -9.89
N VAL A 131 30.20 29.99 -9.56
CA VAL A 131 31.13 30.71 -8.68
C VAL A 131 31.08 30.15 -7.24
N GLN A 132 29.88 29.84 -6.74
CA GLN A 132 29.69 29.36 -5.37
C GLN A 132 29.87 27.83 -5.23
N MET A 133 30.00 27.08 -6.32
CA MET A 133 29.99 25.61 -6.29
C MET A 133 31.05 25.04 -5.35
N HIS A 134 32.22 25.66 -5.29
CA HIS A 134 33.31 25.20 -4.43
C HIS A 134 32.96 25.26 -2.94
N GLU A 135 32.31 26.34 -2.48
CA GLU A 135 31.87 26.48 -1.08
C GLU A 135 30.81 25.44 -0.75
N TRP A 136 29.79 25.32 -1.61
CA TRP A 136 28.69 24.37 -1.43
C TRP A 136 29.17 22.92 -1.49
N THR A 137 30.10 22.59 -2.39
CA THR A 137 30.63 21.22 -2.50
C THR A 137 31.39 20.84 -1.24
N ASN A 138 32.18 21.74 -0.65
CA ASN A 138 32.86 21.48 0.62
C ASN A 138 31.88 21.25 1.78
N VAL A 139 30.80 22.03 1.84
CA VAL A 139 29.74 21.84 2.84
C VAL A 139 29.02 20.50 2.63
N LEU A 140 28.62 20.20 1.40
CA LEU A 140 27.94 18.95 1.05
C LEU A 140 28.80 17.74 1.35
N ILE A 141 30.09 17.75 1.00
CA ILE A 141 31.01 16.64 1.31
C ILE A 141 31.05 16.39 2.82
N ARG A 142 31.15 17.44 3.65
CA ARG A 142 31.17 17.28 5.12
C ARG A 142 29.87 16.67 5.63
N LEU A 143 28.73 17.16 5.16
CA LEU A 143 27.42 16.63 5.53
C LEU A 143 27.26 15.17 5.09
N THR A 144 27.69 14.85 3.87
CA THR A 144 27.65 13.47 3.35
C THR A 144 28.55 12.56 4.16
N CYS A 145 29.78 12.96 4.51
CA CYS A 145 30.66 12.16 5.35
C CYS A 145 30.06 11.87 6.74
N CYS A 146 29.39 12.84 7.36
CA CYS A 146 28.69 12.61 8.62
C CYS A 146 27.53 11.62 8.45
N ALA A 147 26.70 11.80 7.41
CA ALA A 147 25.54 10.94 7.17
C ALA A 147 25.94 9.51 6.71
N ASP A 148 27.07 9.36 6.03
CA ASP A 148 27.57 8.07 5.52
C ASP A 148 27.82 7.08 6.65
N ILE A 149 28.31 7.55 7.80
CA ILE A 149 28.51 6.72 9.00
C ILE A 149 27.17 6.16 9.48
N GLU A 150 26.17 7.02 9.70
CA GLU A 150 24.86 6.62 10.20
C GLU A 150 24.14 5.66 9.23
N VAL A 151 24.22 5.94 7.92
CA VAL A 151 23.59 5.11 6.89
C VAL A 151 24.28 3.75 6.79
N THR A 152 25.61 3.71 6.85
CA THR A 152 26.39 2.47 6.80
C THR A 152 26.12 1.61 8.04
N GLU A 153 26.10 2.20 9.23
CA GLU A 153 25.77 1.48 10.47
C GLU A 153 24.34 0.91 10.44
N ALA A 154 23.37 1.69 9.95
CA ALA A 154 21.99 1.24 9.80
C ALA A 154 21.87 0.08 8.79
N PHE A 155 22.59 0.19 7.67
CA PHE A 155 22.66 -0.87 6.67
C PHE A 155 23.30 -2.14 7.23
N ASP A 156 24.47 -2.04 7.86
CA ASP A 156 25.19 -3.19 8.43
C ASP A 156 24.38 -3.86 9.52
N LYS A 157 23.69 -3.10 10.37
CA LYS A 157 22.80 -3.64 11.40
C LYS A 157 21.68 -4.49 10.79
N LEU A 158 21.11 -4.07 9.66
CA LEU A 158 20.08 -4.83 8.96
C LEU A 158 20.69 -6.05 8.24
N ASN A 159 21.78 -5.81 7.50
CA ASN A 159 22.46 -6.82 6.69
C ASN A 159 22.98 -7.99 7.54
N ASN A 160 23.55 -7.70 8.71
CA ASN A 160 24.09 -8.71 9.62
C ASN A 160 23.01 -9.59 10.29
N GLN A 161 21.73 -9.17 10.27
CA GLN A 161 20.61 -9.99 10.74
C GLN A 161 20.12 -10.98 9.68
N VAL A 162 20.53 -10.82 8.42
CA VAL A 162 20.12 -11.68 7.31
C VAL A 162 21.11 -12.83 7.14
N PRO A 163 20.63 -14.10 7.02
CA PRO A 163 21.48 -15.25 6.72
C PRO A 163 22.42 -15.01 5.53
N GLU A 164 23.67 -15.45 5.65
CA GLU A 164 24.69 -15.29 4.61
C GLU A 164 24.24 -15.83 3.24
N SER A 165 23.55 -16.97 3.22
CA SER A 165 23.02 -17.57 2.00
C SER A 165 22.04 -16.65 1.26
N LEU A 166 21.20 -15.92 1.99
CA LEU A 166 20.25 -14.97 1.41
C LEU A 166 20.96 -13.70 0.92
N ARG A 167 21.96 -13.21 1.66
CA ARG A 167 22.76 -12.05 1.23
C ARG A 167 23.48 -12.31 -0.08
N MET A 168 24.08 -13.50 -0.21
CA MET A 168 24.73 -13.94 -1.45
C MET A 168 23.72 -14.05 -2.60
N LEU A 169 22.57 -14.67 -2.35
CA LEU A 169 21.50 -14.80 -3.35
C LEU A 169 21.01 -13.44 -3.84
N TRP A 170 20.70 -12.51 -2.94
CA TRP A 170 20.21 -11.17 -3.30
C TRP A 170 21.27 -10.35 -4.03
N SER A 171 22.53 -10.47 -3.65
CA SER A 171 23.65 -9.81 -4.36
C SER A 171 23.79 -10.31 -5.80
N GLU A 172 23.63 -11.62 -6.02
CA GLU A 172 23.63 -12.23 -7.35
C GLU A 172 22.41 -11.77 -8.17
N GLN A 173 21.22 -11.78 -7.58
CA GLN A 173 19.99 -11.31 -8.21
C GLN A 173 20.09 -9.83 -8.62
N GLN A 174 20.57 -8.97 -7.72
CA GLN A 174 20.80 -7.55 -8.01
C GLN A 174 21.78 -7.36 -9.16
N THR A 175 22.92 -8.07 -9.13
CA THR A 175 23.93 -7.95 -10.19
C THR A 175 23.37 -8.38 -11.53
N LYS A 176 22.61 -9.48 -11.56
CA LYS A 176 21.93 -9.95 -12.78
C LYS A 176 20.89 -8.94 -13.27
N ALA A 177 20.03 -8.45 -12.38
CA ALA A 177 18.99 -7.49 -12.72
C ALA A 177 19.58 -6.21 -13.35
N LEU A 178 20.63 -5.65 -12.75
CA LEU A 178 21.30 -4.46 -13.26
C LEU A 178 21.97 -4.68 -14.63
N ASN A 179 22.55 -5.86 -14.87
CA ASN A 179 23.17 -6.20 -16.16
C ASN A 179 22.12 -6.36 -17.27
N ASP A 180 20.98 -6.97 -16.94
CA ASP A 180 19.92 -7.26 -17.91
C ASP A 180 19.00 -6.04 -18.14
N TRP A 181 18.99 -5.05 -17.23
CA TRP A 181 18.07 -3.89 -17.23
C TRP A 181 18.01 -3.16 -18.57
N LEU A 182 19.17 -2.88 -19.19
CA LEU A 182 19.22 -2.14 -20.45
C LEU A 182 18.50 -2.88 -21.60
N MET A 183 18.49 -4.21 -21.55
CA MET A 183 17.85 -5.07 -22.56
C MET A 183 16.40 -5.41 -22.20
N ASP A 184 16.12 -5.68 -20.93
CA ASP A 184 14.78 -5.94 -20.42
C ASP A 184 14.55 -5.19 -19.09
N PRO A 185 13.78 -4.10 -19.09
CA PRO A 185 13.44 -3.37 -17.87
C PRO A 185 12.83 -4.25 -16.78
N ARG A 186 12.09 -5.30 -17.16
CA ARG A 186 11.46 -6.25 -16.22
C ARG A 186 12.45 -7.01 -15.36
N ALA A 187 13.74 -7.03 -15.70
CA ALA A 187 14.78 -7.58 -14.84
C ALA A 187 14.80 -6.89 -13.46
N MET A 188 14.37 -5.63 -13.37
CA MET A 188 14.29 -4.87 -12.13
C MET A 188 13.07 -5.20 -11.27
N ASP A 189 12.10 -5.97 -11.76
CA ASP A 189 10.86 -6.31 -11.03
C ASP A 189 11.14 -7.07 -9.71
N ILE A 190 12.39 -7.55 -9.50
CA ILE A 190 12.87 -8.08 -8.22
C ILE A 190 12.76 -7.08 -7.05
N TYR A 191 12.72 -5.78 -7.34
CA TYR A 191 12.58 -4.72 -6.34
C TYR A 191 11.11 -4.40 -6.01
N ASP A 192 10.16 -5.00 -6.72
CA ASP A 192 8.75 -4.87 -6.39
C ASP A 192 8.36 -5.85 -5.29
N VAL A 193 7.61 -5.36 -4.31
CA VAL A 193 7.15 -6.21 -3.21
C VAL A 193 5.87 -6.92 -3.66
N GLN A 194 6.04 -8.12 -4.22
CA GLN A 194 4.92 -9.00 -4.57
C GLN A 194 4.33 -9.62 -3.30
N LEU A 195 3.49 -8.87 -2.57
CA LEU A 195 2.68 -9.45 -1.50
C LEU A 195 1.46 -10.12 -2.11
N GLU A 196 1.46 -11.45 -2.17
CA GLU A 196 0.24 -12.19 -2.43
C GLU A 196 -0.77 -11.86 -1.32
N LYS A 197 -1.92 -11.29 -1.71
CA LYS A 197 -3.00 -11.04 -0.77
C LYS A 197 -3.52 -12.38 -0.30
N ALA A 198 -3.50 -12.58 1.01
CA ALA A 198 -4.16 -13.73 1.62
C ALA A 198 -5.65 -13.74 1.23
N PRO A 199 -6.25 -14.92 1.03
CA PRO A 199 -7.63 -15.02 0.60
C PRO A 199 -8.56 -14.45 1.70
N THR A 200 -9.45 -13.56 1.30
CA THR A 200 -10.47 -12.96 2.17
C THR A 200 -11.59 -13.95 2.46
N MET A 201 -12.35 -13.73 3.53
CA MET A 201 -13.53 -14.55 3.85
C MET A 201 -14.48 -14.63 2.65
N LYS A 202 -14.71 -13.50 1.96
CA LYS A 202 -15.53 -13.43 0.75
C LYS A 202 -14.99 -14.30 -0.39
N SER A 203 -13.67 -14.31 -0.61
CA SER A 203 -13.05 -15.13 -1.65
C SER A 203 -13.17 -16.62 -1.36
N LEU A 204 -13.01 -17.01 -0.09
CA LEU A 204 -13.16 -18.39 0.35
C LEU A 204 -14.63 -18.83 0.28
N GLU A 205 -15.57 -17.97 0.67
CA GLU A 205 -17.01 -18.23 0.50
C GLU A 205 -17.36 -18.48 -0.98
N MET A 206 -16.86 -17.67 -1.91
CA MET A 206 -17.06 -17.88 -3.34
C MET A 206 -16.48 -19.22 -3.83
N ASN A 207 -15.28 -19.58 -3.36
CA ASN A 207 -14.66 -20.86 -3.71
C ASN A 207 -15.50 -22.04 -3.20
N LEU A 208 -16.01 -21.96 -1.96
CA LEU A 208 -16.85 -22.98 -1.36
C LEU A 208 -18.21 -23.11 -2.06
N ILE A 209 -18.83 -22.01 -2.48
CA ILE A 209 -20.11 -22.02 -3.22
C ILE A 209 -19.95 -22.68 -4.59
N ASN A 210 -18.82 -22.43 -5.26
CA ASN A 210 -18.54 -22.96 -6.59
C ASN A 210 -17.99 -24.40 -6.57
N TRP A 211 -17.68 -24.93 -5.38
CA TRP A 211 -17.18 -26.28 -5.23
C TRP A 211 -18.28 -27.31 -5.53
N PRO A 212 -18.02 -28.32 -6.38
CA PRO A 212 -19.04 -29.28 -6.81
C PRO A 212 -19.36 -30.27 -5.69
N GLN A 213 -20.27 -29.89 -4.79
CA GLN A 213 -20.83 -30.77 -3.77
C GLN A 213 -22.36 -30.66 -3.73
N ASP A 214 -23.01 -31.78 -4.05
CA ASP A 214 -24.47 -31.87 -4.17
C ASP A 214 -25.19 -31.96 -2.81
N GLN A 215 -24.50 -32.30 -1.73
CA GLN A 215 -25.14 -32.78 -0.51
C GLN A 215 -25.57 -31.67 0.47
N LEU A 216 -24.91 -30.50 0.45
CA LEU A 216 -25.15 -29.39 1.40
C LEU A 216 -25.15 -28.02 0.72
N ARG A 217 -25.84 -27.90 -0.42
CA ARG A 217 -25.89 -26.63 -1.16
C ARG A 217 -26.43 -25.49 -0.28
N GLY A 218 -25.62 -24.45 -0.11
CA GLY A 218 -25.94 -23.26 0.68
C GLY A 218 -25.36 -23.25 2.10
N SER A 219 -24.70 -24.32 2.54
CA SER A 219 -24.06 -24.39 3.87
C SER A 219 -22.96 -23.32 4.04
N ALA A 220 -22.12 -23.10 3.03
CA ALA A 220 -21.06 -22.09 3.08
C ALA A 220 -21.61 -20.67 3.32
N THR A 221 -22.69 -20.29 2.64
CA THR A 221 -23.36 -18.99 2.84
C THR A 221 -24.02 -18.89 4.21
N TRP A 222 -24.59 -19.99 4.69
CA TRP A 222 -25.19 -20.05 6.03
C TRP A 222 -24.12 -19.89 7.12
N LEU A 223 -23.00 -20.63 7.03
CA LEU A 223 -21.84 -20.50 7.93
C LEU A 223 -21.24 -19.09 7.88
N ALA A 224 -21.05 -18.53 6.69
CA ALA A 224 -20.53 -17.17 6.53
C ALA A 224 -21.45 -16.12 7.17
N LYS A 225 -22.77 -16.34 7.12
CA LYS A 225 -23.74 -15.47 7.81
C LYS A 225 -23.67 -15.65 9.33
N ALA A 226 -23.52 -16.87 9.82
CA ALA A 226 -23.38 -17.15 11.26
C ALA A 226 -22.11 -16.50 11.84
N LEU A 227 -20.98 -16.59 11.16
CA LEU A 227 -19.74 -15.91 11.56
C LEU A 227 -19.88 -14.37 11.59
N LYS A 228 -20.63 -13.77 10.64
CA LYS A 228 -20.92 -12.33 10.67
C LYS A 228 -21.82 -11.91 11.82
N VAL A 229 -22.75 -12.79 12.23
CA VAL A 229 -23.58 -12.56 13.42
C VAL A 229 -22.70 -12.61 14.68
N GLU A 230 -21.79 -13.58 14.78
CA GLU A 230 -20.79 -13.68 15.86
C GLU A 230 -19.95 -12.38 15.97
N GLU A 231 -19.42 -11.88 14.85
CA GLU A 231 -18.68 -10.60 14.81
C GLU A 231 -19.50 -9.42 15.30
N ALA A 232 -20.76 -9.33 14.86
CA ALA A 232 -21.65 -8.25 15.23
C ALA A 232 -22.07 -8.33 16.71
N GLN A 233 -22.19 -9.53 17.29
CA GLN A 233 -22.38 -9.72 18.73
C GLN A 233 -21.18 -9.18 19.53
N ILE A 234 -19.96 -9.48 19.10
CA ILE A 234 -18.73 -8.96 19.75
C ILE A 234 -18.68 -7.44 19.68
N MET A 235 -18.97 -6.86 18.51
CA MET A 235 -18.94 -5.40 18.34
C MET A 235 -20.01 -4.71 19.21
N LEU A 236 -21.20 -5.29 19.28
CA LEU A 236 -22.29 -4.79 20.12
C LEU A 236 -21.92 -4.81 21.61
N ALA A 237 -21.26 -5.88 22.08
CA ALA A 237 -20.78 -5.98 23.46
C ALA A 237 -19.74 -4.90 23.80
N ILE A 238 -18.85 -4.59 22.85
CA ILE A 238 -17.88 -3.49 22.99
C ILE A 238 -18.61 -2.14 23.08
N ASP A 239 -19.55 -1.88 22.17
CA ASP A 239 -20.32 -0.63 22.12
C ASP A 239 -21.17 -0.45 23.39
N ALA A 240 -21.84 -1.51 23.86
CA ALA A 240 -22.62 -1.51 25.09
C ALA A 240 -21.76 -1.23 26.33
N HIS A 241 -20.56 -1.81 26.39
CA HIS A 241 -19.61 -1.54 27.47
C HIS A 241 -19.16 -0.06 27.48
N GLN A 242 -18.87 0.50 26.31
CA GLN A 242 -18.46 1.91 26.20
C GLN A 242 -19.60 2.87 26.55
N ALA A 243 -20.84 2.58 26.13
CA ALA A 243 -22.00 3.44 26.38
C ALA A 243 -22.40 3.51 27.86
N ASN A 244 -22.16 2.46 28.65
CA ASN A 244 -22.38 2.46 30.10
C ASN A 244 -21.48 3.48 30.84
N THR A 245 -20.43 3.99 30.20
CA THR A 245 -19.48 4.93 30.80
C THR A 245 -19.86 6.41 30.53
N SER A 246 -20.71 6.69 29.52
CA SER A 246 -21.17 8.06 29.20
C SER A 246 -22.50 8.08 28.42
N GLY A 247 -23.62 7.69 29.02
CA GLY A 247 -24.86 7.47 28.27
C GLY A 247 -25.58 8.76 27.83
N MET A 248 -25.55 9.08 26.52
CA MET A 248 -26.55 9.94 25.84
C MET A 248 -27.70 9.08 25.31
N GLU A 249 -28.96 9.55 25.42
CA GLU A 249 -30.18 8.81 25.00
C GLU A 249 -30.11 8.27 23.55
N ASN A 250 -29.47 9.00 22.64
CA ASN A 250 -29.30 8.58 21.24
C ASN A 250 -28.41 7.34 21.07
N GLN A 251 -27.41 7.16 21.93
CA GLN A 251 -26.54 5.97 21.90
C GLN A 251 -27.28 4.73 22.39
N GLN A 252 -28.10 4.88 23.44
CA GLN A 252 -28.95 3.79 23.95
C GLN A 252 -29.95 3.31 22.89
N LEU A 253 -30.58 4.24 22.16
CA LEU A 253 -31.49 3.88 21.06
C LEU A 253 -30.77 3.17 19.91
N SER A 254 -29.52 3.58 19.60
CA SER A 254 -28.71 2.92 18.56
C SER A 254 -28.39 1.48 18.93
N ILE A 255 -27.95 1.26 20.17
CA ILE A 255 -27.65 -0.07 20.71
C ILE A 255 -28.92 -0.94 20.66
N ALA A 256 -30.05 -0.45 21.19
CA ALA A 256 -31.31 -1.21 21.17
C ALA A 256 -31.73 -1.65 19.75
N ARG A 257 -31.50 -0.81 18.72
CA ARG A 257 -31.79 -1.18 17.32
C ARG A 257 -30.84 -2.24 16.77
N GLN A 258 -29.55 -2.16 17.12
CA GLN A 258 -28.58 -3.19 16.74
C GLN A 258 -28.93 -4.54 17.39
N TRP A 259 -29.36 -4.51 18.66
CA TRP A 259 -29.88 -5.69 19.37
C TRP A 259 -31.06 -6.33 18.65
N ASP A 260 -32.12 -5.56 18.35
CA ASP A 260 -33.30 -6.08 17.64
C ASP A 260 -32.93 -6.71 16.28
N GLN A 261 -32.02 -6.06 15.55
CA GLN A 261 -31.54 -6.55 14.26
C GLN A 261 -30.77 -7.87 14.41
N LEU A 262 -29.90 -7.98 15.43
CA LEU A 262 -29.11 -9.18 15.67
C LEU A 262 -29.98 -10.35 16.13
N GLN A 263 -30.95 -10.11 17.01
CA GLN A 263 -31.90 -11.14 17.41
C GLN A 263 -32.64 -11.71 16.20
N SER A 264 -33.15 -10.84 15.32
CA SER A 264 -33.84 -11.29 14.11
C SER A 264 -32.94 -12.12 13.17
N GLN A 265 -31.66 -11.75 13.07
CA GLN A 265 -30.69 -12.52 12.27
C GLN A 265 -30.40 -13.88 12.89
N LEU A 266 -30.26 -13.94 14.21
CA LEU A 266 -29.99 -15.15 14.98
C LEU A 266 -31.18 -16.11 14.92
N ASP A 267 -32.41 -15.63 15.13
CA ASP A 267 -33.62 -16.44 14.99
C ASP A 267 -33.70 -17.07 13.59
N GLY A 268 -33.36 -16.31 12.55
CA GLY A 268 -33.29 -16.82 11.18
C GLY A 268 -32.19 -17.88 10.97
N LEU A 269 -31.07 -17.78 11.69
CA LEU A 269 -30.00 -18.78 11.66
C LEU A 269 -30.41 -20.07 12.37
N VAL A 270 -31.02 -19.98 13.55
CA VAL A 270 -31.53 -21.13 14.33
C VAL A 270 -32.57 -21.90 13.52
N VAL A 271 -33.53 -21.21 12.90
CA VAL A 271 -34.55 -21.85 12.04
C VAL A 271 -33.91 -22.54 10.83
N SER A 272 -32.85 -21.97 10.26
CA SER A 272 -32.17 -22.55 9.10
C SER A 272 -31.14 -23.62 9.46
N ALA A 273 -30.67 -23.67 10.71
CA ALA A 273 -29.72 -24.67 11.22
C ALA A 273 -30.25 -26.10 11.05
N ALA A 274 -31.54 -26.31 11.31
CA ALA A 274 -32.19 -27.62 11.18
C ALA A 274 -32.09 -28.23 9.77
N ARG A 275 -31.89 -27.40 8.74
CA ARG A 275 -31.67 -27.87 7.35
C ARG A 275 -30.30 -28.53 7.16
N PHE A 276 -29.30 -28.10 7.92
CA PHE A 276 -27.90 -28.52 7.75
C PHE A 276 -27.44 -29.48 8.86
N LEU A 277 -27.93 -29.30 10.08
CA LEU A 277 -27.46 -30.00 11.28
C LEU A 277 -28.44 -31.09 11.77
N GLY A 278 -29.65 -31.19 11.20
CA GLY A 278 -30.67 -32.12 11.69
C GLY A 278 -31.55 -31.52 12.79
N LYS A 279 -32.38 -32.32 13.46
CA LYS A 279 -33.36 -31.82 14.45
C LYS A 279 -32.83 -31.75 15.88
N ASP A 280 -31.77 -32.51 16.18
CA ASP A 280 -31.30 -32.74 17.55
C ASP A 280 -30.05 -31.90 17.90
N TRP A 281 -29.71 -30.92 17.04
CA TRP A 281 -28.49 -30.11 17.19
C TRP A 281 -28.52 -29.18 18.41
N GLU A 282 -29.71 -28.73 18.85
CA GLU A 282 -29.85 -27.84 20.01
C GLU A 282 -29.46 -28.55 21.31
N ASP A 283 -29.87 -29.81 21.47
CA ASP A 283 -29.58 -30.62 22.66
C ASP A 283 -28.08 -30.93 22.76
N GLU A 284 -27.42 -31.18 21.63
CA GLU A 284 -25.98 -31.45 21.60
C GLU A 284 -25.17 -30.18 21.89
N MET A 285 -25.55 -29.05 21.29
CA MET A 285 -24.89 -27.76 21.55
C MET A 285 -24.96 -27.40 23.04
N LEU A 286 -26.11 -27.62 23.69
CA LEU A 286 -26.25 -27.42 25.13
C LEU A 286 -25.33 -28.35 25.95
N THR A 287 -25.14 -29.58 25.50
CA THR A 287 -24.27 -30.58 26.14
C THR A 287 -22.79 -30.19 26.04
N GLU A 288 -22.35 -29.75 24.86
CA GLU A 288 -20.99 -29.29 24.60
C GLU A 288 -20.68 -27.96 25.32
N ILE A 289 -21.67 -27.09 25.49
CA ILE A 289 -21.52 -25.89 26.33
C ILE A 289 -21.34 -26.30 27.80
N ALA A 290 -22.17 -27.22 28.31
CA ALA A 290 -22.09 -27.69 29.69
C ALA A 290 -20.75 -28.37 30.01
N SER A 291 -20.14 -29.05 29.04
CA SER A 291 -18.82 -29.69 29.21
C SER A 291 -17.66 -28.67 29.24
N ASN A 292 -17.81 -27.54 28.54
CA ASN A 292 -16.77 -26.50 28.40
C ASN A 292 -16.83 -25.39 29.46
N ILE A 293 -17.91 -25.29 30.25
CA ILE A 293 -17.98 -24.34 31.38
C ILE A 293 -17.14 -24.87 32.56
N THR A 294 -15.90 -24.39 32.67
CA THR A 294 -15.22 -24.34 33.98
C THR A 294 -15.91 -23.30 34.85
N GLN A 295 -16.30 -23.69 36.06
CA GLN A 295 -16.87 -22.81 37.10
C GLN A 295 -15.96 -21.60 37.34
N ASP A 296 -16.23 -20.45 36.71
CA ASP A 296 -15.99 -19.13 37.28
C ASP A 296 -16.60 -18.03 36.38
N TYR A 297 -17.25 -17.07 37.05
CA TYR A 297 -17.92 -15.85 36.56
C TYR A 297 -19.39 -15.95 36.14
N GLU A 298 -20.27 -16.02 37.14
CA GLU A 298 -21.60 -15.41 37.06
C GLU A 298 -21.45 -13.87 37.06
N ILE A 299 -21.72 -13.24 35.91
CA ILE A 299 -22.06 -11.82 35.85
C ILE A 299 -23.55 -11.75 35.53
N GLU A 300 -24.38 -11.51 36.55
CA GLU A 300 -25.81 -11.23 36.37
C GLU A 300 -25.96 -9.91 35.57
N ASN A 301 -26.37 -9.99 34.30
CA ASN A 301 -26.84 -8.84 33.54
C ASN A 301 -28.39 -8.85 33.49
N PRO A 302 -29.10 -7.78 33.90
CA PRO A 302 -30.57 -7.77 34.00
C PRO A 302 -31.31 -7.71 32.65
N PHE A 303 -30.59 -7.62 31.54
CA PHE A 303 -31.13 -7.64 30.20
C PHE A 303 -30.63 -8.93 29.54
N GLY A 304 -31.54 -9.87 29.21
CA GLY A 304 -31.17 -11.16 28.64
C GLY A 304 -30.26 -10.97 27.42
N ASN A 305 -29.03 -11.47 27.49
CA ASN A 305 -27.98 -11.00 26.60
C ASN A 305 -27.94 -11.78 25.27
N VAL A 306 -28.41 -11.20 24.17
CA VAL A 306 -28.19 -11.68 22.79
C VAL A 306 -26.70 -11.81 22.50
N GLU A 307 -25.86 -10.99 23.15
CA GLU A 307 -24.39 -11.11 23.15
C GLU A 307 -23.87 -12.44 23.69
N SER A 308 -24.65 -13.16 24.49
CA SER A 308 -24.29 -14.46 25.08
C SER A 308 -24.94 -15.66 24.40
N ILE A 309 -25.81 -15.43 23.42
CA ILE A 309 -26.45 -16.52 22.67
C ILE A 309 -25.47 -16.98 21.59
N LEU A 310 -25.00 -18.21 21.71
CA LEU A 310 -24.07 -18.78 20.74
C LEU A 310 -24.76 -19.06 19.40
N PRO A 311 -24.22 -18.59 18.26
CA PRO A 311 -24.74 -18.95 16.96
C PRO A 311 -24.53 -20.45 16.69
N PRO A 312 -25.35 -21.09 15.84
CA PRO A 312 -25.25 -22.51 15.53
C PRO A 312 -24.06 -22.80 14.60
N LEU A 313 -22.83 -22.63 15.11
CA LEU A 313 -21.60 -22.92 14.39
C LEU A 313 -21.07 -24.32 14.75
N PRO A 314 -20.48 -25.06 13.79
CA PRO A 314 -19.82 -26.33 14.06
C PRO A 314 -18.84 -26.29 15.26
N SER A 315 -18.11 -25.18 15.42
CA SER A 315 -17.21 -24.97 16.57
C SER A 315 -17.90 -24.98 17.94
N TYR A 316 -19.18 -24.62 18.02
CA TYR A 316 -19.95 -24.58 19.26
C TYR A 316 -20.78 -25.84 19.51
N ILE A 317 -21.02 -26.65 18.47
CA ILE A 317 -21.82 -27.87 18.55
C ILE A 317 -20.95 -29.09 18.91
N GLY A 318 -19.68 -29.08 18.49
CA GLY A 318 -18.73 -30.15 18.76
C GLY A 318 -18.33 -30.91 17.50
N VAL A 319 -17.02 -31.08 17.31
CA VAL A 319 -16.46 -31.73 16.12
C VAL A 319 -16.74 -33.24 16.11
N GLU A 320 -16.72 -33.89 17.28
CA GLU A 320 -16.91 -35.34 17.41
C GLU A 320 -18.32 -35.75 16.98
N TRP A 321 -19.35 -35.04 17.42
CA TRP A 321 -20.74 -35.30 17.02
C TRP A 321 -20.97 -35.09 15.52
N LEU A 322 -20.38 -34.04 14.93
CA LEU A 322 -20.46 -33.80 13.49
C LEU A 322 -19.76 -34.89 12.68
N GLN A 323 -18.66 -35.46 13.18
CA GLN A 323 -17.99 -36.61 12.57
C GLN A 323 -18.90 -37.85 12.59
N GLU A 324 -19.57 -38.13 13.71
CA GLU A 324 -20.51 -39.26 13.84
C GLU A 324 -21.68 -39.16 12.85
N LEU A 325 -22.14 -37.95 12.54
CA LEU A 325 -23.19 -37.68 11.55
C LEU A 325 -22.68 -37.61 10.10
N GLY A 326 -21.38 -37.72 9.86
CA GLY A 326 -20.77 -37.57 8.54
C GLY A 326 -20.86 -36.13 7.99
N LEU A 327 -20.97 -35.14 8.88
CA LEU A 327 -21.05 -33.70 8.58
C LEU A 327 -19.70 -32.98 8.74
N GLU A 328 -18.58 -33.71 8.66
CA GLU A 328 -17.20 -33.21 8.73
C GLU A 328 -16.95 -32.01 7.79
N ILE A 329 -17.67 -31.99 6.68
CA ILE A 329 -17.57 -30.96 5.66
C ILE A 329 -17.98 -29.57 6.16
N LEU A 330 -18.88 -29.49 7.13
CA LEU A 330 -19.27 -28.21 7.75
C LEU A 330 -18.12 -27.66 8.60
N VAL A 331 -17.35 -28.54 9.25
CA VAL A 331 -16.16 -28.17 10.03
C VAL A 331 -15.08 -27.63 9.10
N ASP A 332 -14.80 -28.30 7.98
CA ASP A 332 -13.83 -27.84 6.98
C ASP A 332 -14.23 -26.51 6.33
N GLN A 333 -15.52 -26.34 6.06
CA GLN A 333 -16.07 -25.09 5.53
C GLN A 333 -15.95 -23.95 6.54
N GLU A 334 -16.30 -24.18 7.81
CA GLU A 334 -16.14 -23.18 8.87
C GLU A 334 -14.66 -22.81 9.05
N LEU A 335 -13.77 -23.80 9.14
CA LEU A 335 -12.33 -23.57 9.29
C LEU A 335 -11.78 -22.70 8.16
N SER A 336 -12.17 -23.00 6.92
CA SER A 336 -11.80 -22.21 5.75
C SER A 336 -12.31 -20.77 5.86
N LEU A 337 -13.58 -20.58 6.26
CA LEU A 337 -14.15 -19.24 6.43
C LEU A 337 -13.49 -18.47 7.57
N ARG A 338 -13.19 -19.09 8.71
CA ARG A 338 -12.46 -18.49 9.84
C ARG A 338 -11.03 -18.10 9.45
N GLN A 339 -10.35 -18.86 8.58
CA GLN A 339 -9.05 -18.45 8.03
C GLN A 339 -9.18 -17.16 7.21
N GLY A 340 -10.22 -17.06 6.38
CA GLY A 340 -10.50 -15.84 5.62
C GLY A 340 -10.84 -14.65 6.51
N GLN A 341 -11.65 -14.88 7.56
CA GLN A 341 -11.98 -13.90 8.58
C GLN A 341 -10.72 -13.37 9.30
N ALA A 342 -9.82 -14.27 9.71
CA ALA A 342 -8.55 -13.90 10.33
C ALA A 342 -7.66 -13.07 9.38
N ASN A 343 -7.64 -13.42 8.09
CA ASN A 343 -6.91 -12.64 7.08
C ASN A 343 -7.50 -11.23 6.90
N ASP A 344 -8.82 -11.09 6.90
CA ASP A 344 -9.52 -9.82 6.80
C ASP A 344 -9.22 -8.95 8.04
N CYS A 345 -9.34 -9.51 9.26
CA CYS A 345 -8.98 -8.82 10.50
C CYS A 345 -7.50 -8.39 10.53
N LEU A 346 -6.59 -9.25 10.09
CA LEU A 346 -5.17 -8.91 10.02
C LEU A 346 -4.90 -7.78 9.03
N HIS A 347 -5.64 -7.73 7.92
CA HIS A 347 -5.56 -6.64 6.95
C HIS A 347 -6.01 -5.31 7.58
N GLU A 348 -7.15 -5.30 8.26
CA GLU A 348 -7.66 -4.10 8.95
C GLU A 348 -6.72 -3.60 10.03
N ILE A 349 -6.09 -4.50 10.81
CA ILE A 349 -5.06 -4.13 11.79
C ILE A 349 -3.87 -3.45 11.10
N ARG A 350 -3.41 -3.99 9.97
CA ARG A 350 -2.29 -3.40 9.20
C ARG A 350 -2.64 -2.00 8.68
N LEU A 351 -3.86 -1.81 8.18
CA LEU A 351 -4.34 -0.50 7.74
C LEU A 351 -4.39 0.50 8.90
N ALA A 352 -5.01 0.11 10.02
CA ALA A 352 -5.10 0.95 11.21
C ALA A 352 -3.71 1.33 11.78
N LEU A 353 -2.74 0.41 11.72
CA LEU A 353 -1.35 0.69 12.11
C LEU A 353 -0.66 1.65 11.13
N ALA A 354 -0.88 1.49 9.83
CA ALA A 354 -0.34 2.39 8.81
C ALA A 354 -0.88 3.82 9.01
N ASP A 355 -2.19 3.96 9.23
CA ASP A 355 -2.83 5.24 9.49
C ASP A 355 -2.29 5.89 10.76
N LYS A 356 -2.18 5.14 11.87
CA LYS A 356 -1.57 5.62 13.11
C LYS A 356 -0.11 6.04 12.92
N SER A 357 0.65 5.32 12.10
CA SER A 357 2.04 5.66 11.79
C SER A 357 2.13 7.00 11.05
N ILE A 358 1.25 7.23 10.07
CA ILE A 358 1.18 8.49 9.32
C ILE A 358 0.83 9.65 10.26
N ILE A 359 -0.23 9.50 11.06
CA ILE A 359 -0.65 10.52 12.04
C ILE A 359 0.48 10.83 13.02
N PHE A 360 1.17 9.81 13.52
CA PHE A 360 2.31 10.01 14.42
C PHE A 360 3.43 10.81 13.75
N GLN A 361 3.77 10.51 12.49
CA GLN A 361 4.81 11.24 11.77
C GLN A 361 4.41 12.69 11.46
N GLN A 362 3.15 12.94 11.11
CA GLN A 362 2.69 14.25 10.68
C GLN A 362 2.37 15.18 11.86
N ASP A 363 1.61 14.68 12.84
CA ASP A 363 0.98 15.53 13.86
C ASP A 363 1.68 15.46 15.22
N VAL A 364 2.29 14.32 15.56
CA VAL A 364 2.83 14.08 16.91
C VAL A 364 4.34 14.28 16.97
N ARG A 365 5.10 13.78 15.99
CA ARG A 365 6.57 13.82 16.01
C ARG A 365 7.13 15.25 15.93
N HIS A 366 6.36 16.17 15.35
CA HIS A 366 6.75 17.57 15.16
C HIS A 366 6.12 18.53 16.19
N ALA A 367 5.26 18.02 17.08
CA ALA A 367 4.72 18.73 18.24
C ALA A 367 5.63 18.53 19.46
#